data_AF-I3U9Q1-F1
#
_entry.id   AF-I3U9Q1-F1
#
_cell.length_a   1.000
_cell.length_b   1.000
_cell.length_c   1.000
_cell.angle_alpha   90.00
_cell.angle_beta   90.00
_cell.angle_gamma   90.00
#
_symmetry.space_group_name_H-M   'P 1'
#
loop_
_entity.id
_entity.type
_entity.pdbx_description
1 polymer ?
#
loop_
_entity_poly.entity_id
_entity_poly.type
_entity_poly.pdbx_seq_one_letter_code
_entity_poly.pdbx_strand_id
1 'polypeptide(L)'
;MTHKLKTFAGLLLCAGLAACSTSNENSKDLSQQTVEYSCGQGNTQPVSVQYTFQGEEPLAAKVVYANQAMELTRATTSNADMVGNTFRGNGYTWTTDKFTRENVGSVDGKMLTQDARQGGMGQASTVGNVLVKDCQVKG
;
A
#
# COMPACT_ATOMS: atom_id res chain seq x y z
N MET A 1 -13.10 56.47 52.99
CA MET A 1 -12.83 56.55 51.54
C MET A 1 -11.86 55.42 51.20
N THR A 2 -12.36 54.21 50.92
CA THR A 2 -12.79 53.61 49.63
C THR A 2 -11.75 52.59 49.16
N HIS A 3 -12.24 51.35 49.02
CA HIS A 3 -11.60 50.06 48.72
C HIS A 3 -10.56 50.04 47.59
N LYS A 4 -9.76 48.95 47.48
CA LYS A 4 -9.98 47.86 46.49
C LYS A 4 -9.18 46.58 46.79
N LEU A 5 -9.92 45.48 46.89
CA LEU A 5 -9.50 44.07 46.76
C LEU A 5 -8.92 43.80 45.38
N LYS A 6 -7.93 42.91 45.27
CA LYS A 6 -7.70 42.10 44.07
C LYS A 6 -7.28 40.67 44.43
N THR A 7 -8.27 39.79 44.38
CA THR A 7 -8.18 38.32 44.38
C THR A 7 -7.78 37.84 42.98
N PHE A 8 -6.77 36.97 42.86
CA PHE A 8 -6.48 36.23 41.63
C PHE A 8 -5.92 34.84 41.98
N ALA A 9 -6.76 33.82 41.86
CA ALA A 9 -6.44 32.40 41.69
C ALA A 9 -7.81 31.68 41.49
N GLY A 10 -8.03 30.77 40.55
CA GLY A 10 -7.20 30.19 39.52
C GLY A 10 -8.09 29.33 38.61
N LEU A 11 -7.68 29.29 37.34
CA LEU A 11 -7.81 28.23 36.33
C LEU A 11 -9.12 27.43 36.20
N LEU A 12 -9.78 27.77 35.09
CA LEU A 12 -10.77 27.07 34.28
C LEU A 12 -10.62 25.53 34.29
N LEU A 13 -11.70 24.83 34.66
CA LEU A 13 -11.90 23.42 34.39
C LEU A 13 -12.12 23.22 32.89
N CYS A 14 -11.14 22.63 32.20
CA CYS A 14 -11.35 22.04 30.88
C CYS A 14 -12.27 20.83 31.04
N ALA A 15 -13.58 21.02 30.79
CA ALA A 15 -14.47 19.91 30.51
C ALA A 15 -13.98 19.24 29.22
N GLY A 16 -13.38 18.05 29.36
CA GLY A 16 -12.90 17.26 28.25
C GLY A 16 -14.06 16.98 27.28
N LEU A 17 -13.89 17.39 26.02
CA LEU A 17 -14.77 16.99 24.94
C LEU A 17 -14.67 15.47 24.79
N ALA A 18 -15.73 14.75 25.14
CA ALA A 18 -15.95 13.41 24.63
C ALA A 18 -16.29 13.53 23.14
N ALA A 19 -15.27 13.54 22.28
CA ALA A 19 -15.44 13.33 20.86
C ALA A 19 -15.66 11.84 20.63
N CYS A 20 -16.92 11.40 20.72
CA CYS A 20 -17.34 10.15 20.09
C CYS A 20 -17.30 10.39 18.58
N SER A 21 -16.17 10.13 17.94
CA SER A 21 -16.13 9.95 16.49
C SER A 21 -16.86 8.64 16.18
N THR A 22 -18.13 8.76 15.83
CA THR A 22 -18.87 7.73 15.09
C THR A 22 -18.17 7.57 13.74
N SER A 23 -17.29 6.58 13.63
CA SER A 23 -16.74 6.17 12.34
C SER A 23 -17.92 5.75 11.47
N ASN A 24 -18.16 6.56 10.45
CA ASN A 24 -19.17 6.30 9.44
C ASN A 24 -18.65 5.11 8.63
N GLU A 25 -19.24 3.93 8.84
CA GLU A 25 -19.00 2.71 8.07
C GLU A 25 -19.46 2.92 6.62
N ASN A 26 -18.72 3.73 5.87
CA ASN A 26 -18.92 3.91 4.45
C ASN A 26 -17.75 3.19 3.77
N SER A 27 -18.09 2.16 3.01
CA SER A 27 -17.20 1.40 2.11
C SER A 27 -16.57 2.25 1.00
N LYS A 28 -16.43 3.56 1.21
CA LYS A 28 -15.78 4.55 0.35
C LYS A 28 -14.50 5.11 0.94
N ASP A 29 -14.19 4.82 2.20
CA ASP A 29 -12.96 5.32 2.81
C ASP A 29 -11.76 4.56 2.23
N LEU A 30 -10.90 5.32 1.55
CA LEU A 30 -9.62 4.84 1.08
C LEU A 30 -8.61 4.89 2.21
N SER A 31 -7.84 3.81 2.35
CA SER A 31 -6.74 3.73 3.29
C SER A 31 -5.47 3.28 2.58
N GLN A 32 -4.32 3.63 3.15
CA GLN A 32 -3.03 3.29 2.58
C GLN A 32 -2.13 2.63 3.61
N GLN A 33 -1.40 1.61 3.18
CA GLN A 33 -0.36 0.96 3.99
C GLN A 33 0.87 0.72 3.13
N THR A 34 2.03 1.02 3.70
CA THR A 34 3.32 0.78 3.08
C THR A 34 3.92 -0.50 3.63
N VAL A 35 4.37 -1.38 2.74
CA VAL A 35 5.10 -2.60 3.07
C VAL A 35 6.47 -2.55 2.42
N GLU A 36 7.48 -2.84 3.22
CA GLU A 36 8.86 -2.96 2.79
C GLU A 36 9.19 -4.42 2.54
N TYR A 37 9.75 -4.72 1.37
CA TYR A 37 10.18 -6.04 0.98
C TYR A 37 11.70 -6.11 0.81
N SER A 38 12.26 -7.28 1.09
CA SER A 38 13.58 -7.69 0.63
C SER A 38 13.42 -8.77 -0.42
N CYS A 39 13.91 -8.53 -1.63
CA CYS A 39 13.81 -9.47 -2.73
C CYS A 39 15.18 -10.03 -3.13
N GLY A 40 15.13 -11.07 -3.95
CA GLY A 40 16.29 -11.68 -4.57
C GLY A 40 17.07 -12.60 -3.64
N GLN A 41 18.06 -13.29 -4.20
CA GLN A 41 18.90 -14.19 -3.43
C GLN A 41 19.62 -13.42 -2.32
N GLY A 42 19.42 -13.84 -1.07
CA GLY A 42 20.02 -13.18 0.09
C GLY A 42 19.34 -11.87 0.50
N ASN A 43 18.12 -11.58 0.02
CA ASN A 43 17.30 -10.46 0.50
C ASN A 43 17.97 -9.08 0.34
N THR A 44 18.72 -8.89 -0.75
CA THR A 44 19.54 -7.68 -0.96
C THR A 44 18.86 -6.61 -1.81
N GLN A 45 17.71 -6.91 -2.43
CA GLN A 45 17.04 -5.98 -3.34
C GLN A 45 15.81 -5.35 -2.63
N PRO A 46 15.92 -4.11 -2.12
CA PRO A 46 14.80 -3.48 -1.42
C PRO A 46 13.70 -3.05 -2.39
N VAL A 47 12.45 -3.28 -2.00
CA VAL A 47 11.26 -2.78 -2.70
C VAL A 47 10.29 -2.22 -1.68
N SER A 48 9.83 -0.99 -1.88
CA SER A 48 8.77 -0.40 -1.05
C SER A 48 7.47 -0.41 -1.85
N VAL A 49 6.37 -0.87 -1.26
CA VAL A 49 5.06 -0.89 -1.91
C VAL A 49 4.04 -0.22 -1.02
N GLN A 50 3.46 0.88 -1.50
CA GLN A 50 2.28 1.49 -0.88
C GLN A 50 1.03 0.93 -1.54
N TYR A 51 0.23 0.19 -0.78
CA TYR A 51 -1.07 -0.30 -1.22
C TYR A 51 -2.17 0.69 -0.85
N THR A 52 -3.12 0.89 -1.75
CA THR A 52 -4.36 1.62 -1.47
C THR A 52 -5.51 0.63 -1.41
N PHE A 53 -6.31 0.70 -0.35
CA PHE A 53 -7.44 -0.19 -0.07
C PHE A 53 -8.76 0.56 -0.07
N GLN A 54 -9.83 -0.15 -0.42
CA GLN A 54 -11.21 0.24 -0.15
C GLN A 54 -11.84 -0.87 0.70
N GLY A 55 -12.15 -0.56 1.96
CA GLY A 55 -12.47 -1.62 2.93
C GLY A 55 -11.28 -2.55 3.10
N GLU A 56 -11.47 -3.86 2.94
CA GLU A 56 -10.41 -4.88 2.99
C GLU A 56 -9.73 -5.12 1.63
N GLU A 57 -10.33 -4.63 0.54
CA GLU A 57 -9.90 -4.96 -0.81
C GLU A 57 -8.78 -4.01 -1.27
N PRO A 58 -7.63 -4.54 -1.69
CA PRO A 58 -6.63 -3.72 -2.34
C PRO A 58 -7.13 -3.27 -3.72
N LEU A 59 -6.88 -2.01 -4.07
CA LEU A 59 -7.28 -1.43 -5.36
C LEU A 59 -6.09 -1.01 -6.22
N ALA A 60 -5.03 -0.53 -5.58
CA ALA A 60 -3.85 -0.02 -6.27
C ALA A 60 -2.58 -0.29 -5.46
N ALA A 61 -1.45 -0.26 -6.16
CA ALA A 61 -0.13 -0.38 -5.58
C ALA A 61 0.81 0.64 -6.24
N LYS A 62 1.50 1.43 -5.42
CA LYS A 62 2.64 2.22 -5.83
C LYS A 62 3.92 1.48 -5.44
N VAL A 63 4.61 0.93 -6.43
CA VAL A 63 5.85 0.17 -6.21
C VAL A 63 7.04 1.10 -6.44
N VAL A 64 7.98 1.13 -5.49
CA VAL A 64 9.23 1.86 -5.60
C VAL A 64 10.38 0.85 -5.61
N TYR A 65 11.10 0.80 -6.72
CA TYR A 65 12.26 -0.07 -6.92
C TYR A 65 13.32 0.65 -7.76
N ALA A 66 14.60 0.54 -7.39
CA ALA A 66 15.72 1.15 -8.11
C ALA A 66 15.52 2.64 -8.44
N ASN A 67 15.01 3.43 -7.48
CA ASN A 67 14.68 4.86 -7.60
C ASN A 67 13.57 5.19 -8.62
N GLN A 68 12.80 4.19 -9.06
CA GLN A 68 11.65 4.37 -9.94
C GLN A 68 10.36 4.06 -9.18
N ALA A 69 9.38 4.96 -9.25
CA ALA A 69 8.02 4.73 -8.76
C ALA A 69 7.10 4.30 -9.91
N MET A 70 6.31 3.25 -9.69
CA MET A 70 5.38 2.67 -10.65
C MET A 70 4.00 2.63 -10.02
N GLU A 71 3.06 3.37 -10.60
CA GLU A 71 1.65 3.37 -10.19
C GLU A 71 0.91 2.23 -10.92
N LEU A 72 0.34 1.29 -10.16
CA LEU A 72 -0.30 0.07 -10.66
C LEU A 72 -1.72 -0.05 -10.11
N THR A 73 -2.62 -0.63 -10.91
CA THR A 73 -4.02 -0.91 -10.51
C THR A 73 -4.23 -2.42 -10.41
N ARG A 74 -5.05 -2.86 -9.46
CA ARG A 74 -5.38 -4.28 -9.30
C ARG A 74 -6.11 -4.81 -10.54
N ALA A 75 -5.65 -5.95 -11.03
CA ALA A 75 -6.31 -6.69 -12.09
C ALA A 75 -7.26 -7.72 -11.47
N THR A 76 -8.56 -7.61 -11.75
CA THR A 76 -9.64 -8.41 -11.14
C THR A 76 -10.24 -9.45 -12.10
N THR A 77 -9.51 -9.80 -13.18
CA THR A 77 -9.94 -10.90 -14.06
C THR A 77 -9.79 -12.22 -13.32
N SER A 78 -10.74 -13.15 -13.45
CA SER A 78 -10.82 -14.40 -12.66
C SER A 78 -9.50 -15.18 -12.52
N ASN A 79 -8.66 -15.22 -13.55
CA ASN A 79 -7.37 -15.93 -13.50
C ASN A 79 -6.32 -15.23 -12.62
N ALA A 80 -6.37 -13.90 -12.48
CA ALA A 80 -5.45 -13.11 -11.67
C ALA A 80 -5.75 -13.29 -10.18
N ASP A 81 -7.03 -13.35 -9.81
CA ASP A 81 -7.47 -13.52 -8.42
C ASP A 81 -7.18 -14.94 -7.87
N MET A 82 -6.97 -15.93 -8.75
CA MET A 82 -6.59 -17.30 -8.37
C MET A 82 -5.13 -17.45 -7.96
N VAL A 83 -4.23 -16.54 -8.38
CA VAL A 83 -2.78 -16.62 -8.13
C VAL A 83 -2.29 -15.67 -7.03
N GLY A 84 -3.21 -14.90 -6.44
CA GLY A 84 -2.93 -13.89 -5.42
C GLY A 84 -3.42 -12.51 -5.86
N ASN A 85 -2.81 -11.44 -5.34
CA ASN A 85 -3.11 -10.10 -5.83
C ASN A 85 -2.15 -9.75 -6.97
N THR A 86 -2.71 -9.32 -8.10
CA THR A 86 -1.93 -8.87 -9.27
C THR A 86 -2.24 -7.41 -9.55
N PHE A 87 -1.20 -6.58 -9.67
CA PHE A 87 -1.31 -5.17 -10.02
C PHE A 87 -0.57 -4.90 -11.33
N ARG A 88 -1.18 -4.13 -12.24
CA ARG A 88 -0.64 -3.81 -13.55
C ARG A 88 -0.74 -2.33 -13.87
N GLY A 89 0.23 -1.80 -14.61
CA GLY A 89 0.25 -0.42 -15.06
C GLY A 89 1.55 -0.06 -15.74
N ASN A 90 1.50 0.76 -16.79
CA ASN A 90 2.68 1.30 -17.49
C ASN A 90 3.71 0.25 -17.93
N GLY A 91 3.25 -0.95 -18.30
CA GLY A 91 4.11 -2.05 -18.71
C GLY A 91 4.81 -2.77 -17.56
N TYR A 92 4.33 -2.63 -16.32
CA TYR A 92 4.82 -3.35 -15.15
C TYR A 92 3.73 -4.22 -14.56
N THR A 93 4.15 -5.34 -13.96
CA THR A 93 3.29 -6.24 -13.19
C THR A 93 3.92 -6.53 -11.84
N TRP A 94 3.17 -6.28 -10.76
CA TRP A 94 3.52 -6.65 -9.39
C TRP A 94 2.57 -7.75 -8.92
N THR A 95 3.13 -8.81 -8.33
CA THR A 95 2.36 -9.97 -7.84
C THR A 95 2.74 -10.31 -6.42
N THR A 96 1.75 -10.69 -5.64
CA THR A 96 1.90 -11.13 -4.25
C THR A 96 1.01 -12.34 -4.00
N ASP A 97 1.16 -12.96 -2.85
CA ASP A 97 0.08 -13.80 -2.31
C ASP A 97 -1.17 -12.96 -2.01
N LYS A 98 -2.31 -13.64 -1.80
CA LYS A 98 -3.57 -12.95 -1.50
C LYS A 98 -3.49 -12.31 -0.11
N PHE A 99 -3.84 -11.03 -0.04
CA PHE A 99 -3.88 -10.27 1.20
C PHE A 99 -5.10 -9.34 1.24
N THR A 100 -5.42 -8.90 2.44
CA THR A 100 -6.38 -7.83 2.76
C THR A 100 -5.66 -6.71 3.52
N ARG A 101 -6.37 -5.63 3.87
CA ARG A 101 -5.81 -4.54 4.68
C ARG A 101 -5.28 -5.04 6.03
N GLU A 102 -5.94 -6.03 6.63
CA GLU A 102 -5.54 -6.55 7.94
C GLU A 102 -4.21 -7.31 7.94
N ASN A 103 -3.89 -8.05 6.86
CA ASN A 103 -2.74 -8.96 6.86
C ASN A 103 -1.61 -8.56 5.89
N VAL A 104 -1.73 -7.44 5.17
CA VAL A 104 -0.75 -7.04 4.13
C VAL A 104 0.69 -6.95 4.65
N GLY A 105 0.88 -6.58 5.91
CA GLY A 105 2.20 -6.49 6.55
C GLY A 105 2.84 -7.84 6.90
N SER A 106 2.25 -8.96 6.49
CA SER A 106 2.78 -10.30 6.75
C SER A 106 2.73 -11.20 5.51
N VAL A 107 2.42 -10.64 4.34
CA VAL A 107 2.26 -11.38 3.09
C VAL A 107 3.41 -11.06 2.14
N ASP A 108 4.10 -12.11 1.71
CA ASP A 108 5.22 -12.03 0.79
C ASP A 108 4.81 -11.56 -0.62
N GLY A 109 5.72 -10.81 -1.24
CA GLY A 109 5.67 -10.49 -2.64
C GLY A 109 6.28 -11.62 -3.48
N LYS A 110 5.70 -11.89 -4.64
CA LYS A 110 6.22 -12.92 -5.54
C LYS A 110 7.27 -12.33 -6.48
N MET A 111 6.89 -11.34 -7.28
CA MET A 111 7.80 -10.71 -8.25
C MET A 111 7.27 -9.39 -8.81
N LEU A 112 8.21 -8.55 -9.26
CA LEU A 112 7.99 -7.40 -10.13
C LEU A 112 8.56 -7.72 -11.51
N THR A 113 7.75 -7.56 -12.55
CA THR A 113 8.17 -7.74 -13.94
C THR A 113 7.90 -6.49 -14.77
N GLN A 114 8.63 -6.35 -15.87
CA GLN A 114 8.39 -5.33 -16.89
C GLN A 114 8.13 -6.02 -18.23
N ASP A 115 7.11 -5.58 -18.97
CA ASP A 115 6.82 -6.08 -20.30
C ASP A 115 8.06 -5.97 -21.20
N ALA A 116 8.36 -7.05 -21.93
CA ALA A 116 9.47 -7.03 -22.88
C ALA A 116 9.15 -5.99 -23.97
N ARG A 117 10.05 -5.01 -24.18
CA ARG A 117 9.97 -4.12 -25.35
C ARG A 117 10.19 -4.97 -26.60
N GLN A 118 9.12 -5.46 -27.21
CA GLN A 118 9.20 -6.11 -28.52
C GLN A 118 9.57 -5.07 -29.58
N GLY A 119 10.86 -5.00 -29.91
CA GLY A 119 11.28 -4.46 -31.19
C GLY A 119 10.83 -5.42 -32.29
N GLY A 120 9.78 -5.05 -33.03
CA GLY A 120 9.39 -5.67 -34.29
C GLY A 120 8.28 -6.72 -34.20
N MET A 121 7.13 -6.37 -34.77
CA MET A 121 6.06 -7.25 -35.30
C MET A 121 5.67 -8.49 -34.47
N GLY A 122 4.60 -8.31 -33.68
CA GLY A 122 3.48 -9.25 -33.69
C GLY A 122 3.68 -10.61 -33.03
N GLN A 123 3.85 -10.65 -31.71
CA GLN A 123 3.25 -11.68 -30.84
C GLN A 123 3.54 -11.34 -29.38
N ALA A 124 2.54 -10.78 -28.68
CA ALA A 124 2.62 -10.44 -27.26
C ALA A 124 3.04 -11.68 -26.44
N SER A 125 4.35 -11.83 -26.25
CA SER A 125 4.93 -12.91 -25.48
C SER A 125 4.87 -12.48 -24.03
N THR A 126 4.07 -13.20 -23.25
CA THR A 126 3.72 -12.98 -21.83
C THR A 126 4.86 -13.14 -20.83
N VAL A 127 6.12 -13.15 -21.30
CA VAL A 127 7.30 -13.24 -20.43
C VAL A 127 7.93 -11.85 -20.33
N GLY A 128 7.40 -11.04 -19.43
CA GLY A 128 8.06 -9.81 -19.01
C GLY A 128 9.42 -10.12 -18.36
N ASN A 129 10.37 -9.19 -18.49
CA ASN A 129 11.64 -9.25 -17.78
C ASN A 129 11.39 -9.21 -16.27
N VAL A 130 11.84 -10.22 -15.54
CA VAL A 130 11.78 -10.24 -14.07
C VAL A 130 12.80 -9.23 -13.53
N LEU A 131 12.31 -8.19 -12.85
CA LEU A 131 13.17 -7.16 -12.25
C LEU A 131 13.62 -7.59 -10.85
N VAL A 132 12.69 -8.16 -10.08
CA VAL A 132 12.92 -8.77 -8.76
C VAL A 132 11.93 -9.93 -8.55
N LYS A 133 12.33 -10.90 -7.74
CA LYS A 133 11.51 -12.05 -7.33
C LYS A 133 11.84 -12.49 -5.91
N ASP A 134 11.02 -13.37 -5.35
CA ASP A 134 11.20 -13.95 -4.01
C ASP A 134 11.28 -12.85 -2.94
N CYS A 135 10.22 -12.03 -2.83
CA CYS A 135 10.20 -10.84 -2.01
C CYS A 135 9.59 -11.11 -0.64
N GLN A 136 10.41 -11.09 0.41
CA GLN A 136 9.96 -11.32 1.79
C GLN A 136 9.65 -10.00 2.49
N VAL A 137 8.59 -9.96 3.29
CA VAL A 137 8.30 -8.77 4.10
C VAL A 137 9.43 -8.53 5.11
N LYS A 138 9.89 -7.28 5.22
CA LYS A 138 10.75 -6.84 6.30
C LYS A 138 9.87 -6.59 7.53
N GLY A 139 10.00 -7.47 8.53
CA GLY A 139 9.43 -7.27 9.87
C GLY A 139 10.10 -6.15 10.64
#